data_AF-L7R0I8-F1
#
_entry.id   AF-L7R0I8-F1
#
_cell.length_a   1.000
_cell.length_b   1.000
_cell.length_c   1.000
_cell.angle_alpha   90.00
_cell.angle_beta   90.00
_cell.angle_gamma   90.00
#
_symmetry.space_group_name_H-M   'P 1'
#
loop_
_entity.id
_entity.type
_entity.pdbx_description
1 polymer ?
#
loop_
_entity_poly.entity_id
_entity_poly.type
_entity_poly.pdbx_seq_one_letter_code
_entity_poly.pdbx_strand_id
1 'polypeptide(L)'
;HLTGDIHAVTAANNLLAAQMDARIFHELTQKDGPLYDRLVPKIKGVRKFSPIQLRRLKRLGITKTDPDSLTDEEKVKFARLNIDTSKIMWNRVVDLNDRYLRKITVGQSPTEKGFTRETSFDISVASEIMAILALGNDVEDIKERLSNMVVALDKSGNPVTADDLGMTGALLVLLKDAFEPTLMQTLEGTPVLVHTGP
;
A
#
# COMPACT_ATOMS: atom_id res chain seq x y z
N HIS A 1 -24.02 -6.42 -4.57
CA HIS A 1 -23.16 -5.27 -4.97
C HIS A 1 -22.44 -5.59 -6.28
N LEU A 2 -23.17 -6.07 -7.30
CA LEU A 2 -22.57 -6.80 -8.43
C LEU A 2 -21.71 -7.97 -7.90
N THR A 3 -20.48 -8.13 -8.38
CA THR A 3 -19.50 -9.17 -8.02
C THR A 3 -18.58 -8.79 -6.85
N GLY A 4 -18.66 -7.56 -6.36
CA GLY A 4 -17.85 -7.09 -5.23
C GLY A 4 -16.54 -6.39 -5.60
N ASP A 5 -16.30 -6.09 -6.88
CA ASP A 5 -15.08 -5.44 -7.35
C ASP A 5 -14.77 -4.13 -6.60
N ILE A 6 -15.78 -3.27 -6.41
CA ILE A 6 -15.64 -2.00 -5.66
C ILE A 6 -15.28 -2.27 -4.19
N HIS A 7 -15.80 -3.35 -3.59
CA HIS A 7 -15.44 -3.73 -2.22
C HIS A 7 -13.99 -4.19 -2.12
N ALA A 8 -13.52 -4.95 -3.11
CA ALA A 8 -12.12 -5.38 -3.20
C ALA A 8 -11.17 -4.16 -3.32
N VAL A 9 -11.50 -3.20 -4.20
CA VAL A 9 -10.77 -1.93 -4.33
C VAL A 9 -10.77 -1.15 -3.02
N THR A 10 -11.94 -1.02 -2.38
CA THR A 10 -12.09 -0.33 -1.09
C THR A 10 -11.21 -0.96 -0.01
N ALA A 11 -11.21 -2.30 0.09
CA ALA A 11 -10.41 -3.04 1.05
C ALA A 11 -8.91 -2.87 0.78
N ALA A 12 -8.49 -3.00 -0.48
CA ALA A 12 -7.09 -2.86 -0.88
C ALA A 12 -6.56 -1.44 -0.60
N ASN A 13 -7.30 -0.40 -1.00
CA ASN A 13 -6.90 0.98 -0.77
C ASN A 13 -6.76 1.30 0.73
N ASN A 14 -7.74 0.87 1.53
CA ASN A 14 -7.73 1.13 2.97
C ASN A 14 -6.70 0.29 3.72
N LEU A 15 -6.37 -0.91 3.23
CA LEU A 15 -5.26 -1.70 3.77
C LEU A 15 -3.91 -0.98 3.57
N LEU A 16 -3.67 -0.39 2.40
CA LEU A 16 -2.48 0.42 2.14
C LEU A 16 -2.41 1.65 3.04
N ALA A 17 -3.53 2.37 3.20
CA ALA A 17 -3.61 3.50 4.12
C ALA A 17 -3.33 3.10 5.59
N ALA A 18 -3.87 1.96 6.03
CA ALA A 18 -3.63 1.42 7.37
C ALA A 18 -2.16 1.02 7.58
N GLN A 19 -1.55 0.35 6.59
CA GLN A 19 -0.14 -0.01 6.65
C GLN A 19 0.77 1.21 6.71
N MET A 20 0.46 2.27 5.96
CA MET A 20 1.21 3.53 6.00
C MET A 20 1.20 4.14 7.41
N ASP A 21 0.04 4.22 8.05
CA ASP A 21 -0.08 4.76 9.41
C ASP A 21 0.65 3.87 10.43
N ALA A 22 0.51 2.54 10.33
CA ALA A 22 1.23 1.59 11.16
C ALA A 22 2.75 1.71 10.98
N ARG A 23 3.22 1.90 9.74
CA ARG A 23 4.64 2.10 9.43
C ARG A 23 5.17 3.37 10.10
N ILE A 24 4.46 4.49 9.96
CA ILE A 24 4.83 5.77 10.59
C ILE A 24 4.91 5.61 12.11
N PHE A 25 3.89 5.02 12.72
CA PHE A 25 3.86 4.79 14.17
C PHE A 25 5.04 3.94 14.66
N HIS A 26 5.34 2.83 13.99
CA HIS A 26 6.45 1.96 14.38
C HIS A 26 7.82 2.59 14.14
N GLU A 27 7.99 3.38 13.09
CA GLU A 27 9.23 4.15 12.90
C GLU A 27 9.44 5.20 14.00
N LEU A 28 8.38 5.89 14.43
CA LEU A 28 8.49 6.91 15.48
C LEU A 28 8.75 6.33 16.88
N THR A 29 8.31 5.10 17.13
CA THR A 29 8.35 4.51 18.47
C THR A 29 9.46 3.48 18.68
N GLN A 30 10.16 3.07 17.62
CA GLN A 30 11.19 2.03 17.69
C GLN A 30 12.58 2.55 17.36
N LYS A 31 13.58 1.98 18.03
CA LYS A 31 15.00 2.15 17.70
C LYS A 31 15.34 1.36 16.42
N ASP A 32 16.40 1.77 15.75
CA ASP A 32 16.77 1.28 14.41
C ASP A 32 17.02 -0.23 14.33
N GLY A 33 17.85 -0.76 15.24
CA GLY A 33 18.14 -2.20 15.29
C GLY A 33 16.87 -3.05 15.48
N PRO A 34 16.07 -2.82 16.54
CA PRO A 34 14.81 -3.53 16.73
C PRO A 34 13.81 -3.38 15.58
N LEU A 35 13.78 -2.22 14.90
CA LEU A 35 12.94 -2.03 13.72
C LEU A 35 13.39 -2.94 12.56
N TYR A 36 14.69 -2.97 12.27
CA TYR A 36 15.28 -3.87 11.29
C TYR A 36 15.01 -5.34 11.62
N ASP A 37 15.13 -5.71 12.90
CA ASP A 37 14.90 -7.07 13.39
C ASP A 37 13.47 -7.56 13.20
N ARG A 38 12.49 -6.65 13.29
CA ARG A 38 11.08 -6.98 13.01
C ARG A 38 10.80 -7.10 11.51
N LEU A 39 11.45 -6.27 10.69
CA LEU A 39 11.30 -6.31 9.23
C LEU A 39 11.98 -7.54 8.62
N VAL A 40 13.11 -7.95 9.17
CA VAL A 40 13.90 -9.10 8.68
C VAL A 40 14.19 -10.05 9.85
N PRO A 41 13.17 -10.76 10.36
CA PRO A 41 13.32 -11.62 11.53
C PRO A 41 14.21 -12.83 11.23
N LYS A 42 14.88 -13.33 12.28
CA LYS A 42 15.55 -14.63 12.23
C LYS A 42 14.52 -15.74 12.34
N ILE A 43 14.39 -16.56 11.30
CA ILE A 43 13.55 -17.76 11.30
C ILE A 43 14.49 -18.96 11.34
N LYS A 44 14.38 -19.77 12.40
CA LYS A 44 15.31 -20.90 12.64
C LYS A 44 16.79 -20.46 12.62
N GLY A 45 17.07 -19.28 13.19
CA GLY A 45 18.42 -18.71 13.29
C GLY A 45 18.92 -17.97 12.04
N VAL A 46 18.20 -18.03 10.92
CA VAL A 46 18.64 -17.46 9.63
C VAL A 46 17.77 -16.27 9.24
N ARG A 47 18.38 -15.18 8.75
CA ARG A 47 17.68 -14.07 8.09
C ARG A 47 17.68 -14.28 6.59
N LYS A 48 16.57 -13.91 5.95
CA LYS A 48 16.48 -13.85 4.48
C LYS A 48 15.63 -12.65 4.08
N PHE A 49 16.09 -11.91 3.07
CA PHE A 49 15.23 -10.91 2.44
C PHE A 49 14.15 -11.59 1.61
N SER A 50 12.93 -11.08 1.70
CA SER A 50 11.85 -11.45 0.79
C SER A 50 12.05 -10.77 -0.58
N PRO A 51 11.35 -11.23 -1.64
CA PRO A 51 11.47 -10.62 -2.97
C PRO A 51 11.19 -9.11 -2.99
N ILE A 52 10.23 -8.64 -2.18
CA ILE A 52 9.90 -7.21 -2.05
C ILE A 52 11.01 -6.41 -1.36
N GLN A 53 11.67 -7.01 -0.37
CA GLN A 53 12.81 -6.38 0.31
C GLN A 53 14.03 -6.28 -0.60
N LEU A 54 14.26 -7.28 -1.45
CA LEU A 54 15.32 -7.24 -2.47
C LEU A 54 15.08 -6.13 -3.50
N ARG A 55 13.83 -5.91 -3.94
CA ARG A 55 13.49 -4.78 -4.82
C ARG A 55 13.77 -3.44 -4.14
N ARG A 56 13.44 -3.29 -2.86
CA ARG A 56 13.77 -2.09 -2.08
C ARG A 56 15.27 -1.85 -2.00
N LEU A 57 16.08 -2.88 -1.70
CA LEU A 57 17.54 -2.75 -1.67
C LEU A 57 18.09 -2.26 -3.02
N LYS A 58 17.59 -2.83 -4.12
CA LYS A 58 17.92 -2.38 -5.48
C LYS A 58 17.60 -0.90 -5.69
N ARG A 59 16.42 -0.42 -5.28
CA ARG A 59 16.05 1.02 -5.34
C ARG A 59 16.96 1.91 -4.51
N LEU A 60 17.45 1.41 -3.36
CA LEU A 60 18.35 2.14 -2.48
C LEU A 60 19.82 2.12 -2.92
N GLY A 61 20.14 1.39 -4.00
CA GLY A 61 21.51 1.20 -4.51
C GLY A 61 22.34 0.21 -3.68
N ILE A 62 21.72 -0.65 -2.87
CA ILE A 62 22.39 -1.62 -2.02
C ILE A 62 22.41 -2.98 -2.74
N THR A 63 23.61 -3.49 -3.06
CA THR A 63 23.79 -4.74 -3.81
C THR A 63 23.87 -5.98 -2.92
N LYS A 64 24.05 -5.80 -1.61
CA LYS A 64 24.15 -6.88 -0.62
C LYS A 64 22.81 -7.61 -0.48
N THR A 65 22.86 -8.93 -0.57
CA THR A 65 21.67 -9.81 -0.48
C THR A 65 21.63 -10.62 0.81
N ASP A 66 22.70 -10.61 1.61
CA ASP A 66 22.74 -11.18 2.95
C ASP A 66 22.32 -10.11 3.99
N PRO A 67 21.20 -10.30 4.72
CA PRO A 67 20.76 -9.36 5.74
C PRO A 67 21.77 -9.08 6.86
N ASP A 68 22.63 -10.05 7.19
CA ASP A 68 23.60 -9.87 8.28
C ASP A 68 24.87 -9.13 7.81
N SER A 69 25.03 -8.94 6.48
CA SER A 69 26.16 -8.21 5.87
C SER A 69 25.96 -6.69 5.73
N LEU A 70 24.75 -6.19 6.03
CA LEU A 70 24.44 -4.76 5.97
C LEU A 70 25.18 -3.98 7.08
N THR A 71 25.73 -2.82 6.75
CA THR A 71 26.22 -1.86 7.75
C THR A 71 25.02 -1.27 8.51
N ASP A 72 25.28 -0.61 9.64
CA ASP A 72 24.19 -0.03 10.43
C ASP A 72 23.51 1.13 9.67
N GLU A 73 24.25 1.89 8.87
CA GLU A 73 23.69 2.91 7.98
C GLU A 73 22.79 2.30 6.90
N GLU A 74 23.21 1.19 6.30
CA GLU A 74 22.41 0.47 5.30
C GLU A 74 21.14 -0.12 5.92
N LYS A 75 21.22 -0.68 7.13
CA LYS A 75 20.04 -1.17 7.88
C LYS A 75 19.07 -0.03 8.16
N VAL A 76 19.55 1.12 8.60
CA VAL A 76 18.69 2.31 8.85
C VAL A 76 18.03 2.77 7.55
N LYS A 77 18.80 2.93 6.47
CA LYS A 77 18.28 3.35 5.16
C LYS A 77 17.24 2.35 4.60
N PHE A 78 17.47 1.06 4.81
CA PHE A 78 16.52 0.02 4.44
C PHE A 78 15.25 0.08 5.31
N ALA A 79 15.41 0.14 6.64
CA ALA A 79 14.32 -0.01 7.59
C ALA A 79 13.43 1.23 7.73
N ARG A 80 13.97 2.44 7.55
CA ARG A 80 13.21 3.68 7.67
C ARG A 80 12.79 4.21 6.30
N LEU A 81 11.49 4.46 6.14
CA LEU A 81 10.98 5.23 5.00
C LEU A 81 11.07 6.72 5.27
N ASN A 82 11.08 7.14 6.54
CA ASN A 82 11.11 8.55 6.93
C ASN A 82 10.01 9.37 6.24
N ILE A 83 8.80 8.83 6.16
CA ILE A 83 7.64 9.50 5.56
C ILE A 83 7.44 10.87 6.21
N ASP A 84 7.29 11.89 5.38
CA ASP A 84 6.85 13.22 5.81
C ASP A 84 5.32 13.22 5.90
N THR A 85 4.80 13.33 7.12
CA THR A 85 3.35 13.29 7.38
C THR A 85 2.58 14.44 6.76
N SER A 86 3.26 15.54 6.38
CA SER A 86 2.64 16.66 5.66
C SER A 86 2.55 16.42 4.15
N LYS A 87 3.21 15.39 3.63
CA LYS A 87 3.30 15.04 2.20
C LYS A 87 2.74 13.65 1.90
N ILE A 88 1.76 13.22 2.67
CA ILE A 88 0.97 12.02 2.39
C ILE A 88 -0.07 12.38 1.33
N MET A 89 -0.08 11.62 0.23
CA MET A 89 -1.01 11.81 -0.89
C MET A 89 -2.10 10.74 -0.91
N TRP A 90 -1.93 9.65 -0.14
CA TRP A 90 -2.85 8.53 -0.10
C TRP A 90 -3.99 8.74 0.90
N ASN A 91 -5.20 8.92 0.36
CA ASN A 91 -6.43 9.01 1.13
C ASN A 91 -7.04 7.63 1.40
N ARG A 92 -7.94 7.58 2.40
CA ARG A 92 -8.83 6.42 2.57
C ARG A 92 -9.98 6.51 1.57
N VAL A 93 -10.75 5.44 1.41
CA VAL A 93 -11.92 5.45 0.52
C VAL A 93 -13.12 4.74 1.12
N VAL A 94 -14.31 5.15 0.67
CA VAL A 94 -15.59 4.49 0.98
C VAL A 94 -16.56 4.65 -0.18
N ASP A 95 -17.35 3.64 -0.49
CA ASP A 95 -18.35 3.69 -1.57
C ASP A 95 -19.70 4.23 -1.06
N LEU A 96 -19.66 5.46 -0.53
CA LEU A 96 -20.81 6.17 0.03
C LEU A 96 -20.66 7.67 -0.23
N ASN A 97 -21.78 8.35 -0.47
CA ASN A 97 -21.82 9.81 -0.57
C ASN A 97 -21.81 10.46 0.81
N ASP A 98 -20.67 10.39 1.51
CA ASP A 98 -20.51 10.96 2.86
C ASP A 98 -19.59 12.20 2.86
N ARG A 99 -20.21 13.38 2.87
CA ARG A 99 -19.47 14.65 2.85
C ARG A 99 -18.66 14.91 4.12
N TYR A 100 -18.98 14.27 5.26
CA TYR A 100 -18.32 14.53 6.55
C TYR A 100 -16.92 13.91 6.62
N LEU A 101 -16.62 12.96 5.73
CA LEU A 101 -15.31 12.32 5.66
C LEU A 101 -14.30 13.07 4.77
N ARG A 102 -14.70 14.19 4.15
CA ARG A 102 -13.82 15.01 3.30
C ARG A 102 -12.62 15.62 4.03
N LYS A 103 -12.71 15.77 5.36
CA LYS A 103 -11.60 16.22 6.21
C LYS A 103 -11.84 15.76 7.63
N ILE A 104 -10.96 14.91 8.13
CA ILE A 104 -11.05 14.28 9.46
C ILE A 104 -9.69 14.26 10.13
N THR A 105 -9.68 14.03 11.45
CA THR A 105 -8.45 13.72 12.19
C THR A 105 -8.49 12.27 12.64
N VAL A 106 -7.41 11.51 12.38
CA VAL A 106 -7.24 10.11 12.81
C VAL A 106 -6.16 10.00 13.89
N GLY A 107 -6.07 8.83 14.55
CA GLY A 107 -5.06 8.57 15.57
C GLY A 107 -5.36 9.20 16.94
N GLN A 108 -6.62 9.53 17.22
CA GLN A 108 -7.01 10.20 18.47
C GLN A 108 -7.05 9.27 19.69
N SER A 109 -6.97 7.95 19.51
CA SER A 109 -6.90 6.99 20.61
C SER A 109 -5.61 7.20 21.42
N PRO A 110 -5.65 7.09 22.76
CA PRO A 110 -4.44 7.14 23.60
C PRO A 110 -3.37 6.10 23.20
N THR A 111 -3.78 4.98 22.59
CA THR A 111 -2.88 3.94 22.09
C THR A 111 -1.93 4.44 21.00
N GLU A 112 -2.35 5.47 20.26
CA GLU A 112 -1.54 6.08 19.20
C GLU A 112 -0.56 7.13 19.75
N LYS A 113 -0.43 7.26 21.08
CA LYS A 113 0.61 8.05 21.76
C LYS A 113 0.68 9.51 21.30
N GLY A 114 -0.47 10.10 20.99
CA GLY A 114 -0.58 11.48 20.52
C GLY A 114 -0.19 11.70 19.05
N PHE A 115 0.06 10.63 18.29
CA PHE A 115 0.32 10.71 16.85
C PHE A 115 -0.99 10.81 16.06
N THR A 116 -1.56 12.02 16.03
CA THR A 116 -2.72 12.35 15.20
C THR A 116 -2.30 12.93 13.86
N ARG A 117 -3.12 12.73 12.82
CA ARG A 117 -2.98 13.47 11.56
C ARG A 117 -4.31 13.79 10.92
N GLU A 118 -4.33 14.85 10.12
CA GLU A 118 -5.45 15.15 9.24
C GLU A 118 -5.41 14.23 8.00
N THR A 119 -6.59 13.83 7.51
CA THR A 119 -6.75 13.06 6.27
C THR A 119 -8.17 13.20 5.73
N SER A 120 -8.45 12.56 4.59
CA SER A 120 -9.75 12.56 3.94
C SER A 120 -10.11 11.16 3.44
N PHE A 121 -11.40 10.98 3.14
CA PHE A 121 -11.90 9.88 2.34
C PHE A 121 -12.36 10.39 0.97
N ASP A 122 -12.00 9.64 -0.06
CA ASP A 122 -12.58 9.78 -1.39
C ASP A 122 -13.61 8.66 -1.64
N ILE A 123 -14.42 8.81 -2.68
CA ILE A 123 -15.31 7.72 -3.11
C ILE A 123 -14.45 6.58 -3.70
N SER A 124 -14.79 5.31 -3.45
CA SER A 124 -13.92 4.17 -3.82
C SER A 124 -13.53 4.09 -5.30
N VAL A 125 -14.43 4.51 -6.20
CA VAL A 125 -14.15 4.56 -7.63
C VAL A 125 -13.06 5.56 -8.01
N ALA A 126 -12.81 6.59 -7.19
CA ALA A 126 -11.74 7.56 -7.42
C ALA A 126 -10.35 7.06 -6.98
N SER A 127 -10.24 5.85 -6.42
CA SER A 127 -8.96 5.25 -6.04
C SER A 127 -8.08 5.02 -7.27
N GLU A 128 -6.77 5.29 -7.15
CA GLU A 128 -5.78 4.90 -8.17
C GLU A 128 -5.83 3.40 -8.47
N ILE A 129 -6.19 2.57 -7.48
CA ILE A 129 -6.37 1.12 -7.68
C ILE A 129 -7.48 0.83 -8.70
N MET A 130 -8.59 1.58 -8.70
CA MET A 130 -9.65 1.42 -9.70
C MET A 130 -9.14 1.73 -11.10
N ALA A 131 -8.37 2.81 -11.25
CA ALA A 131 -7.74 3.14 -12.53
C ALA A 131 -6.73 2.07 -12.99
N ILE A 132 -5.96 1.50 -12.06
CA ILE A 132 -5.03 0.40 -12.37
C ILE A 132 -5.77 -0.84 -12.85
N LEU A 133 -6.90 -1.20 -12.22
CA LEU A 133 -7.73 -2.31 -12.70
C LEU A 133 -8.25 -2.06 -14.12
N ALA A 134 -8.70 -0.84 -14.40
CA ALA A 134 -9.26 -0.48 -15.71
C ALA A 134 -8.21 -0.39 -16.84
N LEU A 135 -6.94 -0.12 -16.50
CA LEU A 135 -5.84 0.07 -17.46
C LEU A 135 -4.85 -1.10 -17.52
N GLY A 136 -4.99 -2.07 -16.62
CA GLY A 136 -4.10 -3.22 -16.54
C GLY A 136 -4.34 -4.21 -17.67
N ASN A 137 -3.25 -4.72 -18.26
CA ASN A 137 -3.34 -5.70 -19.36
C ASN A 137 -3.36 -7.14 -18.86
N ASP A 138 -2.65 -7.41 -17.76
CA ASP A 138 -2.55 -8.72 -17.13
C ASP A 138 -2.15 -8.57 -15.65
N VAL A 139 -2.09 -9.68 -14.93
CA VAL A 139 -1.78 -9.71 -13.50
C VAL A 139 -0.38 -9.17 -13.19
N GLU A 140 0.62 -9.37 -14.05
CA GLU A 140 1.98 -8.87 -13.81
C GLU A 140 2.07 -7.36 -14.08
N ASP A 141 1.40 -6.84 -15.11
CA ASP A 141 1.25 -5.38 -15.35
C ASP A 141 0.52 -4.70 -14.18
N ILE A 142 -0.60 -5.27 -13.72
CA ILE A 142 -1.33 -4.74 -12.56
C ILE A 142 -0.45 -4.74 -11.31
N LYS A 143 0.27 -5.83 -11.06
CA LYS A 143 1.20 -5.95 -9.93
C LYS A 143 2.32 -4.91 -10.00
N GLU A 144 2.89 -4.67 -11.19
CA GLU A 144 3.91 -3.64 -11.40
C GLU A 144 3.34 -2.24 -11.10
N ARG A 145 2.17 -1.91 -11.64
CA ARG A 145 1.47 -0.64 -11.38
C ARG A 145 1.17 -0.44 -9.91
N LEU A 146 0.60 -1.45 -9.24
CA LEU A 146 0.35 -1.44 -7.80
C LEU A 146 1.64 -1.23 -7.00
N SER A 147 2.76 -1.81 -7.44
CA SER A 147 4.06 -1.64 -6.76
C SER A 147 4.62 -0.22 -6.89
N ASN A 148 4.31 0.47 -7.99
CA ASN A 148 4.83 1.79 -8.33
C ASN A 148 3.97 2.95 -7.83
N MET A 149 2.77 2.70 -7.27
CA MET A 149 1.92 3.74 -6.68
C MET A 149 2.69 4.52 -5.61
N VAL A 150 2.79 5.83 -5.78
CA VAL A 150 3.46 6.73 -4.84
C VAL A 150 2.45 7.20 -3.80
N VAL A 151 2.65 6.81 -2.54
CA VAL A 151 1.68 7.07 -1.46
C VAL A 151 2.02 8.31 -0.64
N ALA A 152 3.30 8.67 -0.58
CA ALA A 152 3.81 9.79 0.17
C ALA A 152 5.20 10.21 -0.34
N LEU A 153 5.70 11.33 0.16
CA LEU A 153 7.11 11.69 0.05
C LEU A 153 7.82 11.49 1.40
N ASP A 154 9.10 11.13 1.35
CA ASP A 154 9.95 11.14 2.54
C ASP A 154 10.38 12.57 2.91
N LYS A 155 11.03 12.71 4.07
CA LYS A 155 11.58 14.00 4.55
C LYS A 155 12.66 14.59 3.64
N SER A 156 13.24 13.81 2.75
CA SER A 156 14.22 14.24 1.73
C SER A 156 13.57 14.57 0.38
N GLY A 157 12.25 14.39 0.25
CA GLY A 157 11.49 14.62 -0.98
C GLY A 157 11.47 13.44 -1.96
N ASN A 158 12.00 12.28 -1.59
CA ASN A 158 11.95 11.09 -2.45
C ASN A 158 10.56 10.43 -2.39
N PRO A 159 10.10 9.80 -3.47
CA PRO A 159 8.84 9.06 -3.48
C PRO A 159 8.92 7.82 -2.58
N VAL A 160 7.87 7.62 -1.78
CA VAL A 160 7.62 6.38 -1.04
C VAL A 160 6.52 5.63 -1.75
N THR A 161 6.81 4.40 -2.18
CA THR A 161 5.89 3.57 -2.96
C THR A 161 5.11 2.58 -2.09
N ALA A 162 4.02 2.02 -2.62
CA ALA A 162 3.31 0.91 -1.99
C ALA A 162 4.21 -0.34 -1.79
N ASP A 163 5.18 -0.56 -2.69
CA ASP A 163 6.16 -1.64 -2.57
C ASP A 163 7.14 -1.40 -1.40
N ASP A 164 7.49 -0.14 -1.10
CA ASP A 164 8.31 0.21 0.08
C ASP A 164 7.59 -0.06 1.42
N LEU A 165 6.26 -0.02 1.40
CA LEU A 165 5.40 -0.42 2.53
C LEU A 165 5.20 -1.93 2.63
N GLY A 166 5.70 -2.71 1.66
CA GLY A 166 5.55 -4.16 1.63
C GLY A 166 4.19 -4.65 1.12
N MET A 167 3.41 -3.80 0.44
CA MET A 167 1.98 -4.04 0.23
C MET A 167 1.60 -4.74 -1.06
N THR A 168 2.44 -4.74 -2.09
CA THR A 168 2.11 -5.23 -3.44
C THR A 168 1.44 -6.60 -3.46
N GLY A 169 2.00 -7.59 -2.75
CA GLY A 169 1.43 -8.93 -2.72
C GLY A 169 0.06 -9.01 -2.04
N ALA A 170 -0.11 -8.29 -0.93
CA ALA A 170 -1.38 -8.27 -0.20
C ALA A 170 -2.48 -7.56 -0.99
N LEU A 171 -2.16 -6.46 -1.69
CA LEU A 171 -3.09 -5.78 -2.59
C LEU A 171 -3.50 -6.71 -3.74
N LEU A 172 -2.55 -7.40 -4.37
CA LEU A 172 -2.83 -8.33 -5.46
C LEU A 172 -3.75 -9.47 -5.03
N VAL A 173 -3.59 -9.99 -3.80
CA VAL A 173 -4.46 -11.04 -3.26
C VAL A 173 -5.89 -10.53 -3.04
N LEU A 174 -6.07 -9.32 -2.51
CA LEU A 174 -7.40 -8.74 -2.32
C LEU A 174 -8.13 -8.46 -3.63
N LEU A 175 -7.38 -8.18 -4.70
CA LEU A 175 -7.91 -7.83 -6.01
C LEU A 175 -7.98 -9.03 -6.97
N LYS A 176 -7.52 -10.21 -6.55
CA LYS A 176 -7.30 -11.38 -7.41
C LYS A 176 -8.50 -11.70 -8.31
N ASP A 177 -9.70 -11.73 -7.74
CA ASP A 177 -10.92 -12.07 -8.48
C ASP A 177 -11.51 -10.82 -9.17
N ALA A 178 -11.22 -9.63 -8.65
CA ALA A 178 -11.64 -8.34 -9.22
C ALA A 178 -10.86 -7.95 -10.50
N PHE A 179 -9.94 -8.80 -10.98
CA PHE A 179 -9.32 -8.68 -12.31
C PHE A 179 -10.18 -9.30 -13.41
N GLU A 180 -11.16 -10.14 -13.06
CA GLU A 180 -11.97 -10.88 -14.02
C GLU A 180 -13.21 -10.07 -14.43
N PRO A 181 -13.42 -9.79 -15.73
CA PRO A 181 -14.62 -9.10 -16.19
C PRO A 181 -15.91 -9.88 -15.87
N THR A 182 -16.96 -9.17 -15.47
CA THR A 182 -18.26 -9.82 -15.19
C THR A 182 -19.05 -9.99 -16.48
N LEU A 183 -19.36 -11.24 -16.85
CA LEU A 183 -20.28 -11.54 -17.94
C LEU A 183 -21.74 -11.36 -17.51
N MET A 184 -22.47 -10.56 -18.28
CA MET A 184 -23.89 -10.26 -18.14
C MET A 184 -24.58 -10.40 -19.51
N GLN A 185 -25.87 -10.04 -19.57
CA GLN A 185 -26.63 -10.01 -20.81
C GLN A 185 -27.56 -8.79 -20.88
N THR A 186 -27.89 -8.33 -22.09
CA THR A 186 -28.98 -7.38 -22.34
C THR A 186 -30.34 -8.06 -22.19
N LEU A 187 -31.44 -7.28 -22.26
CA LEU A 187 -32.81 -7.83 -22.26
C LEU A 187 -33.09 -8.78 -23.43
N GLU A 188 -32.33 -8.67 -24.53
CA GLU A 188 -32.46 -9.50 -25.73
C GLU A 188 -31.51 -10.72 -25.74
N GLY A 189 -30.79 -10.96 -24.63
CA GLY A 189 -29.88 -12.09 -24.50
C GLY A 189 -28.50 -11.88 -25.11
N THR A 190 -28.16 -10.67 -25.56
CA THR A 190 -26.81 -10.35 -26.07
C THR A 190 -25.82 -10.31 -24.91
N PRO A 191 -24.68 -11.01 -24.96
CA PRO A 191 -23.68 -10.99 -23.89
C PRO A 191 -23.00 -9.63 -23.77
N VAL A 192 -22.75 -9.18 -22.54
CA VAL A 192 -22.10 -7.91 -22.20
C VAL A 192 -21.06 -8.15 -21.12
N LEU A 193 -19.89 -7.51 -21.23
CA LEU A 193 -18.94 -7.44 -20.12
C LEU A 193 -19.13 -6.14 -19.36
N VAL A 194 -19.25 -6.24 -18.04
CA VAL A 194 -19.24 -5.10 -17.10
C VAL A 194 -18.02 -5.27 -16.21
N HIS A 195 -17.13 -4.28 -16.21
CA HIS A 195 -15.90 -4.36 -15.43
C HIS A 195 -15.35 -2.97 -15.12
N THR A 196 -14.96 -2.77 -13.86
CA THR A 196 -14.40 -1.51 -13.34
C THR A 196 -15.31 -0.29 -13.53
N GLY A 197 -14.88 0.87 -13.05
CA GLY A 197 -15.58 2.14 -13.23
C GLY A 197 -14.84 3.28 -12.55
N PRO A 198 -13.65 3.67 -13.05
CA PRO A 198 -12.91 4.84 -12.54
C PRO A 198 -13.62 6.16 -12.80
#